data_AF-A0A378WZB2-F1
#
_entry.id   AF-A0A378WZB2-F1
#
_cell.length_a   1.000
_cell.length_b   1.000
_cell.length_c   1.000
_cell.angle_alpha   90.00
_cell.angle_beta   90.00
_cell.angle_gamma   90.00
#
_symmetry.space_group_name_H-M   'P 1'
#
loop_
_entity.id
_entity.type
_entity.pdbx_description
1 polymer ?
#
loop_
_entity_poly.entity_id
_entity_poly.type
_entity_poly.pdbx_seq_one_letter_code
_entity_poly.pdbx_strand_id
1 'polypeptide(L)' 'MRFYAEHVEADAVHEQVMRRDVIGDLSAREPELIAPMVFGIQATTLLENAIDRHMLDSWSAGRSSLRDPEAIPRDRAG' A
#
# COMPACT_ATOMS: atom_id res chain seq x y z
N MET A 1 1.77 21.01 -8.88
CA MET A 1 3.09 20.47 -9.28
C MET A 1 4.14 20.43 -8.15
N ARG A 2 3.87 20.94 -6.93
CA ARG A 2 4.83 20.85 -5.81
C ARG A 2 4.68 19.59 -4.96
N PHE A 3 3.46 19.07 -4.82
CA PHE A 3 3.16 17.82 -4.09
C PHE A 3 3.87 16.58 -4.69
N TYR A 4 3.89 16.45 -6.02
CA TYR A 4 4.54 15.32 -6.70
C TYR A 4 6.08 15.42 -6.71
N ALA A 5 6.66 16.61 -6.61
CA ALA A 5 8.11 16.79 -6.61
C ALA A 5 8.74 16.42 -5.26
N GLU A 6 8.00 16.63 -4.16
CA GLU A 6 8.42 16.26 -2.81
C GLU A 6 8.47 14.74 -2.62
N HIS A 7 7.56 14.00 -3.25
CA HIS A 7 7.54 12.52 -3.16
C HIS A 7 8.73 11.87 -3.87
N VAL A 8 9.20 12.41 -5.00
CA VAL A 8 10.32 11.81 -5.75
C VAL A 8 11.64 11.82 -4.96
N GLU A 9 11.94 12.91 -4.26
CA GLU A 9 13.19 13.05 -3.51
C GLU A 9 13.12 12.34 -2.15
N ALA A 10 11.94 12.38 -1.51
CA ALA A 10 11.69 11.66 -0.27
C ALA A 10 11.65 10.13 -0.48
N ASP A 11 11.08 9.63 -1.57
CA ASP A 11 10.97 8.18 -1.81
C ASP A 11 12.34 7.51 -2.00
N ALA A 12 13.28 8.19 -2.66
CA ALA A 12 14.63 7.68 -2.85
C ALA A 12 15.42 7.58 -1.53
N VAL A 13 15.26 8.55 -0.63
CA VAL A 13 15.85 8.50 0.72
C VAL A 13 15.13 7.46 1.59
N HIS A 14 13.80 7.38 1.51
CA HIS A 14 13.02 6.37 2.22
C HIS A 14 13.37 4.95 1.78
N GLU A 15 13.61 4.69 0.49
CA GLU A 15 14.01 3.38 -0.02
C GLU A 15 15.37 2.95 0.56
N GLN A 16 16.35 3.85 0.60
CA GLN A 16 17.69 3.53 1.11
C GLN A 16 17.67 3.27 2.62
N VAL A 17 16.94 4.09 3.40
CA VAL A 17 16.77 3.88 4.84
C VAL A 17 16.04 2.56 5.11
N MET A 18 14.94 2.29 4.40
CA MET A 18 14.20 1.03 4.57
C MET A 18 15.04 -0.19 4.22
N ARG A 19 15.80 -0.15 3.12
CA ARG A 19 16.58 -1.29 2.67
C ARG A 19 17.78 -1.57 3.55
N ARG A 20 18.52 -0.54 3.97
CA ARG A 20 19.79 -0.70 4.66
C ARG A 20 19.64 -0.68 6.18
N ASP A 21 18.90 0.29 6.70
CA ASP A 21 18.89 0.58 8.13
C ASP A 21 17.74 -0.14 8.84
N VAL A 22 16.65 -0.43 8.15
CA VAL A 22 15.48 -1.12 8.74
C VAL A 22 15.47 -2.61 8.40
N ILE A 23 15.33 -2.98 7.12
CA ILE A 23 15.25 -4.38 6.70
C ILE A 23 16.57 -5.10 6.98
N GLY A 24 17.71 -4.45 6.73
CA GLY A 24 19.04 -5.01 6.99
C GLY A 24 19.29 -5.31 8.47
N ASP A 25 19.09 -4.33 9.35
CA ASP A 25 19.27 -4.51 10.80
C ASP A 25 18.26 -5.51 11.37
N LEU A 26 16.97 -5.39 11.01
CA LEU A 26 15.93 -6.31 11.50
C LEU A 26 16.17 -7.75 11.05
N SER A 27 16.60 -7.97 9.80
CA SER A 27 16.93 -9.31 9.30
C SER A 27 18.15 -9.91 10.01
N ALA A 28 19.10 -9.09 10.43
CA ALA A 28 20.27 -9.54 11.18
C ALA A 28 19.93 -9.86 12.65
N ARG A 29 19.00 -9.12 13.25
CA ARG A 29 18.60 -9.27 14.66
C ARG A 29 17.52 -10.32 14.88
N GLU A 30 16.60 -10.47 13.93
CA GLU A 30 15.39 -11.31 14.02
C GLU A 30 15.17 -12.08 12.69
N PRO A 31 16.05 -13.03 12.34
CA PRO A 31 15.99 -13.75 11.06
C PRO A 31 14.69 -14.54 10.85
N GLU A 32 14.01 -14.95 11.92
CA GLU A 32 12.71 -15.61 11.89
C GLU A 32 11.60 -14.72 11.31
N LEU A 33 11.76 -13.39 11.36
CA LEU A 33 10.78 -12.44 10.81
C LEU A 33 10.94 -12.21 9.30
N ILE A 34 11.98 -12.74 8.67
CA ILE A 34 12.20 -12.55 7.23
C ILE A 34 11.03 -13.10 6.42
N ALA A 35 10.57 -14.32 6.72
CA ALA A 35 9.45 -14.94 6.02
C ALA A 35 8.13 -14.14 6.15
N PRO A 36 7.66 -13.77 7.37
CA PRO A 36 6.46 -12.95 7.50
C PRO A 36 6.63 -11.52 6.94
N MET A 37 7.84 -10.95 6.96
CA MET A 37 8.13 -9.66 6.33
C MET A 37 7.97 -9.73 4.80
N VAL A 38 8.58 -10.73 4.16
CA VAL A 38 8.43 -10.95 2.71
C VAL A 38 6.97 -11.16 2.35
N PHE A 39 6.23 -11.94 3.14
CA PHE A 39 4.80 -12.09 2.97
C PHE A 39 4.06 -10.75 3.05
N GLY A 40 4.37 -9.93 4.06
CA GLY A 40 3.78 -8.60 4.21
C GLY A 40 4.03 -7.70 3.01
N ILE A 41 5.27 -7.66 2.51
CA ILE A 41 5.65 -6.91 1.30
C ILE A 41 4.82 -7.36 0.10
N GLN A 42 4.76 -8.68 -0.14
CA GLN A 42 3.99 -9.24 -1.27
C GLN A 42 2.49 -8.97 -1.15
N ALA A 43 1.93 -9.10 0.05
CA ALA A 43 0.52 -8.84 0.31
C ALA A 43 0.17 -7.37 0.06
N THR A 44 1.00 -6.43 0.53
CA THR A 44 0.82 -4.99 0.27
C THR A 44 0.86 -4.70 -1.23
N THR A 45 1.88 -5.17 -1.94
CA THR A 45 1.99 -4.98 -3.40
C THR A 45 0.79 -5.56 -4.14
N LEU A 46 0.28 -6.71 -3.74
CA LEU A 46 -0.92 -7.30 -4.35
C LEU A 46 -2.14 -6.41 -4.17
N LEU A 47 -2.37 -5.89 -2.96
CA LEU A 47 -3.52 -5.05 -2.64
C LEU A 47 -3.44 -3.68 -3.33
N GLU A 48 -2.27 -3.05 -3.33
CA GLU A 48 -2.04 -1.78 -4.03
C GLU A 48 -2.36 -1.92 -5.52
N ASN A 49 -1.83 -2.94 -6.19
CA ASN A 49 -2.11 -3.21 -7.60
C ASN A 49 -3.62 -3.41 -7.87
N ALA A 50 -4.34 -4.05 -6.94
CA ALA A 50 -5.78 -4.27 -7.09
C ALA A 50 -6.57 -2.96 -6.94
N ILE A 51 -6.19 -2.11 -5.97
CA ILE A 51 -6.80 -0.80 -5.74
C ILE A 51 -6.54 0.13 -6.92
N ASP A 52 -5.29 0.21 -7.38
CA ASP A 52 -4.90 1.03 -8.52
C ASP A 52 -5.70 0.66 -9.76
N ARG A 53 -5.79 -0.64 -10.07
CA ARG A 53 -6.60 -1.12 -11.19
C ARG A 53 -8.06 -0.72 -11.04
N HIS A 54 -8.67 -0.97 -9.89
CA HIS A 54 -10.08 -0.60 -9.64
C HIS A 54 -10.33 0.90 -9.81
N MET A 55 -9.44 1.73 -9.28
CA MET A 55 -9.57 3.18 -9.37
C MET A 55 -9.42 3.68 -10.81
N LEU A 56 -8.43 3.19 -11.53
CA LEU A 56 -8.18 3.56 -12.92
C LEU A 56 -9.30 3.07 -13.84
N ASP A 57 -9.78 1.84 -13.67
CA ASP A 57 -10.88 1.28 -14.47
C ASP A 57 -12.18 2.07 -14.24
N SER A 58 -12.52 2.41 -12.99
CA SER A 58 -13.67 3.26 -12.67
C SER A 58 -13.54 4.64 -13.30
N TRP A 59 -12.36 5.27 -13.19
CA TRP A 59 -12.09 6.58 -13.78
C TRP A 59 -12.24 6.57 -15.31
N SER A 60 -11.60 5.61 -15.99
CA SER A 60 -11.69 5.44 -17.44
C SER A 60 -13.13 5.17 -17.92
N ALA A 61 -13.96 4.58 -17.06
CA ALA A 61 -15.37 4.34 -17.33
C ALA A 61 -16.30 5.51 -16.92
N GLY A 62 -15.77 6.61 -16.39
CA GLY A 62 -16.55 7.76 -15.92
C GLY A 62 -17.44 7.46 -14.72
N ARG A 63 -17.09 6.46 -13.89
CA ARG A 63 -17.84 6.05 -12.70
C ARG A 63 -17.06 6.32 -11.42
N SER A 64 -17.77 6.38 -10.29
CA SER A 64 -17.14 6.43 -8.96
C SER A 64 -16.43 5.10 -8.67
N SER A 65 -15.27 5.17 -8.00
CA SER A 65 -14.59 4.01 -7.41
C SER A 65 -15.02 3.73 -5.96
N LEU A 66 -15.76 4.66 -5.35
CA LEU A 66 -16.28 4.51 -4.00
C LEU A 66 -17.40 3.48 -3.99
N ARG A 67 -17.47 2.71 -2.90
CA ARG A 67 -18.62 1.85 -2.65
C ARG A 67 -19.84 2.72 -2.42
N ASP A 68 -20.98 2.30 -2.97
CA ASP A 68 -22.26 2.90 -2.65
C ASP A 68 -22.56 2.69 -1.16
N PRO A 69 -22.67 3.76 -0.36
CA PRO A 69 -22.97 3.65 1.07
C PRO A 69 -24.34 3.02 1.34
N GLU A 70 -25.27 3.01 0.38
CA GLU A 70 -26.55 2.30 0.50
C GLU A 70 -26.42 0.79 0.28
N ALA A 71 -25.34 0.34 -0.40
CA ALA A 71 -25.06 -1.07 -0.65
C ALA A 71 -24.32 -1.77 0.51
N ILE A 72 -23.86 -1.04 1.52
CA ILE A 72 -23.28 -1.63 2.74
C ILE A 72 -24.44 -2.06 3.65
N PRO A 73 -24.64 -3.37 3.92
CA PRO A 73 -25.67 -3.82 4.83
C PRO A 73 -25.50 -3.11 6.17
N ARG A 74 -26.51 -2.33 6.58
CA ARG A 74 -26.57 -1.79 7.93
C ARG A 74 -26.83 -2.97 8.85
N ASP A 75 -25.77 -3.57 9.37
CA ASP A 75 -25.92 -4.49 10.49
C ASP A 75 -26.61 -3.72 11.63
N ARG A 76 -27.61 -4.39 12.21
CA ARG A 76 -28.63 -3.83 13.07
C ARG A 76 -27.96 -3.39 14.37
N ALA A 77 -28.16 -2.11 14.72
CA ALA A 77 -28.03 -1.69 16.10
C ALA A 77 -28.96 -2.56 16.96
N GLY A 78 -28.36 -3.41 17.79
CA GLY A 78 -29.00 -4.12 18.89
C GLY A 78 -28.35 -3.68 20.19
#